data_AF-A0A960X354-F1
#
_entry.id   AF-A0A960X354-F1
#
_cell.length_a   1.000
_cell.length_b   1.000
_cell.length_c   1.000
_cell.angle_alpha   90.00
_cell.angle_beta   90.00
_cell.angle_gamma   90.00
#
_symmetry.space_group_name_H-M   'P 1'
#
loop_
_entity.id
_entity.type
_entity.pdbx_description
1 polymer ?
#
loop_
_entity_poly.entity_id
_entity_poly.type
_entity_poly.pdbx_seq_one_letter_code
_entity_poly.pdbx_strand_id
1 'polypeptide(L)'
;LPDNVWVQITNGRPIREMDDKTHEETAELRREWQAKTNHPLSVTLNYTPFTDRGEFRPQYWPHTIARGLRDTVGKVWREDVALSNGKGGLHHPGMSHLNPYVMSRLWWDAKQDVDALLDEYYTLFYGPAAGEMKAFIEHCEKNYGQLGSDSDLTRGAIDLYDKAKAAAPSNSVFGKRIALVDEFLVTLRNRASQIRADRPEGLPEFRVINMAQDKWRDARETLVIDGRIDEPFWTGYSLRGMLKDVSTGKKPKYPTEFRVRWWNGNLYFAIRCQGEPSVAPIIGGSQDGDPAIWNGEHLELLIETDKHSYYQIVINPAGHIITMDRGTDKAHWSKWSAQAEVATHRGDDFWSVEIKLPVTASDEDPLHQIIGSMPFKSRADVLASGKGTSLPWYFNLLRKRAGSSDEETTAFSPLGPDAKTFHDPLKFGEIYVQ
;
A
#
# COMPACT_ATOMS: atom_id res chain seq x y z
N LEU A 1 -31.83 3.56 29.31
CA LEU A 1 -32.04 4.55 28.23
C LEU A 1 -33.54 4.83 28.19
N PRO A 2 -33.97 6.02 27.71
CA PRO A 2 -35.39 6.26 27.46
C PRO A 2 -35.98 5.24 26.47
N ASP A 3 -37.26 4.90 26.62
CA ASP A 3 -37.93 3.87 25.80
C ASP A 3 -38.13 4.27 24.32
N ASN A 4 -37.78 5.49 23.92
CA ASN A 4 -37.81 5.92 22.51
C ASN A 4 -36.44 5.84 21.82
N VAL A 5 -35.44 5.23 22.47
CA VAL A 5 -34.07 5.10 21.94
C VAL A 5 -33.76 3.65 21.55
N TRP A 6 -33.41 3.45 20.28
CA TRP A 6 -32.87 2.18 19.77
C TRP A 6 -31.35 2.26 19.69
N VAL A 7 -30.68 1.13 19.95
CA VAL A 7 -29.22 1.05 19.98
C VAL A 7 -28.73 0.15 18.86
N GLN A 8 -27.84 0.69 18.03
CA GLN A 8 -27.13 -0.05 16.99
C GLN A 8 -25.65 -0.12 17.34
N ILE A 9 -25.09 -1.34 17.35
CA ILE A 9 -23.66 -1.55 17.56
C ILE A 9 -22.98 -1.71 16.20
N THR A 10 -22.11 -0.75 15.87
CA THR A 10 -21.30 -0.77 14.66
C THR A 10 -19.90 -1.28 14.99
N ASN A 11 -19.69 -2.60 14.96
CA ASN A 11 -18.32 -3.14 15.05
C ASN A 11 -18.15 -4.61 14.66
N GLY A 12 -19.16 -5.27 14.07
CA GLY A 12 -19.08 -6.65 13.60
C GLY A 12 -18.21 -6.77 12.35
N ARG A 13 -16.92 -6.47 12.50
CA ARG A 13 -15.93 -6.66 11.45
C ARG A 13 -15.38 -8.08 11.61
N PRO A 14 -15.39 -8.89 10.56
CA PRO A 14 -15.00 -10.30 10.64
C PRO A 14 -13.53 -10.44 10.97
N ILE A 15 -12.71 -9.59 10.33
CA ILE A 15 -11.29 -9.40 10.64
C ILE A 15 -11.02 -9.10 12.12
N ARG A 16 -11.99 -8.51 12.84
CA ARG A 16 -11.84 -8.24 14.27
C ARG A 16 -12.21 -9.46 15.10
N GLU A 17 -13.22 -10.21 14.69
CA GLU A 17 -13.70 -11.42 15.37
C GLU A 17 -13.08 -12.71 14.82
N MET A 18 -11.84 -12.68 14.31
CA MET A 18 -11.11 -13.91 13.95
C MET A 18 -10.67 -14.68 15.20
N ASP A 19 -10.34 -13.96 16.28
CA ASP A 19 -9.90 -14.52 17.55
C ASP A 19 -11.01 -14.52 18.61
N ASP A 20 -10.94 -15.50 19.51
CA ASP A 20 -11.94 -15.69 20.57
C ASP A 20 -11.99 -14.51 21.54
N LYS A 21 -10.84 -13.90 21.84
CA LYS A 21 -10.77 -12.74 22.72
C LYS A 21 -11.63 -11.59 22.22
N THR A 22 -11.45 -11.18 20.96
CA THR A 22 -12.21 -10.05 20.39
C THR A 22 -13.68 -10.41 20.19
N HIS A 23 -13.96 -11.68 19.89
CA HIS A 23 -15.33 -12.19 19.81
C HIS A 23 -16.05 -12.11 21.18
N GLU A 24 -15.39 -12.52 22.26
CA GLU A 24 -15.88 -12.38 23.64
C GLU A 24 -16.04 -10.92 24.07
N GLU A 25 -15.08 -10.05 23.75
CA GLU A 25 -15.18 -8.60 23.99
C GLU A 25 -16.41 -8.00 23.29
N THR A 26 -16.72 -8.45 22.06
CA THR A 26 -17.90 -8.00 21.33
C THR A 26 -19.18 -8.56 21.95
N ALA A 27 -19.17 -9.80 22.43
CA ALA A 27 -20.30 -10.36 23.17
C ALA A 27 -20.56 -9.64 24.50
N GLU A 28 -19.51 -9.26 25.23
CA GLU A 28 -19.62 -8.46 26.45
C GLU A 28 -20.17 -7.06 26.15
N LEU A 29 -19.66 -6.39 25.12
CA LEU A 29 -20.19 -5.10 24.67
C LEU A 29 -21.69 -5.18 24.38
N ARG A 30 -22.16 -6.25 23.71
CA ARG A 30 -23.60 -6.47 23.50
C ARG A 30 -24.36 -6.64 24.82
N ARG A 31 -23.83 -7.40 25.78
CA ARG A 31 -24.46 -7.57 27.11
C ARG A 31 -24.57 -6.24 27.85
N GLU A 32 -23.49 -5.46 27.89
CA GLU A 32 -23.43 -4.16 28.55
C GLU A 32 -24.42 -3.15 27.95
N TRP A 33 -24.55 -3.12 26.62
CA TRP A 33 -25.52 -2.26 25.95
C TRP A 33 -26.95 -2.73 26.11
N GLN A 34 -27.20 -4.05 26.05
CA GLN A 34 -28.54 -4.60 26.26
C GLN A 34 -29.05 -4.28 27.67
N ALA A 35 -28.19 -4.30 28.70
CA ALA A 35 -28.56 -3.93 30.06
C ALA A 35 -29.00 -2.45 30.21
N LYS A 36 -28.70 -1.60 29.23
CA LYS A 36 -29.05 -0.18 29.23
C LYS A 36 -30.34 0.13 28.46
N THR A 37 -30.97 -0.85 27.78
CA THR A 37 -32.17 -0.62 26.96
C THR A 37 -33.19 -1.75 27.10
N ASN A 38 -34.47 -1.39 27.04
CA ASN A 38 -35.58 -2.34 26.98
C ASN A 38 -35.85 -2.84 25.55
N HIS A 39 -35.24 -2.22 24.54
CA HIS A 39 -35.32 -2.65 23.14
C HIS A 39 -34.24 -3.68 22.81
N PRO A 40 -34.52 -4.64 21.91
CA PRO A 40 -33.45 -5.46 21.34
C PRO A 40 -32.42 -4.58 20.61
N LEU A 41 -31.16 -5.03 20.60
CA LEU A 41 -30.09 -4.34 19.87
C LEU A 41 -30.18 -4.59 18.36
N SER A 42 -29.65 -3.68 17.55
CA SER A 42 -29.25 -3.97 16.17
C SER A 42 -27.74 -4.06 16.05
N VAL A 43 -27.26 -4.83 15.08
CA VAL A 43 -25.83 -4.98 14.78
C VAL A 43 -25.54 -4.76 13.31
N THR A 44 -24.48 -4.01 13.02
CA THR A 44 -23.98 -3.83 11.66
C THR A 44 -22.71 -4.63 11.45
N LEU A 45 -22.74 -5.46 10.42
CA LEU A 45 -21.65 -6.32 10.02
C LEU A 45 -20.99 -5.80 8.73
N ASN A 46 -19.67 -5.82 8.69
CA ASN A 46 -18.89 -5.23 7.60
C ASN A 46 -17.98 -6.29 6.97
N TYR A 47 -18.50 -7.09 6.02
CA TYR A 47 -17.79 -8.19 5.35
C TYR A 47 -17.28 -7.78 3.95
N THR A 48 -16.53 -6.68 3.89
CA THR A 48 -16.05 -6.11 2.63
C THR A 48 -14.55 -5.84 2.69
N PRO A 49 -13.81 -6.10 1.60
CA PRO A 49 -12.44 -5.65 1.49
C PRO A 49 -12.44 -4.13 1.31
N PHE A 50 -11.73 -3.46 2.20
CA PHE A 50 -11.50 -2.03 2.12
C PHE A 50 -10.23 -1.78 1.29
N THR A 51 -10.30 -2.05 -0.03
CA THR A 51 -9.13 -1.90 -0.92
C THR A 51 -8.70 -0.44 -1.05
N ASP A 52 -9.66 0.50 -0.90
CA ASP A 52 -9.43 1.93 -0.67
C ASP A 52 -8.57 2.24 0.56
N ARG A 53 -8.50 1.32 1.53
CA ARG A 53 -7.70 1.41 2.76
C ARG A 53 -6.50 0.46 2.76
N GLY A 54 -6.09 -0.03 1.59
CA GLY A 54 -4.90 -0.85 1.43
C GLY A 54 -5.11 -2.35 1.69
N GLU A 55 -6.34 -2.83 1.83
CA GLU A 55 -6.58 -4.28 1.86
C GLU A 55 -6.48 -4.89 0.47
N PHE A 56 -5.61 -5.89 0.32
CA PHE A 56 -5.40 -6.64 -0.92
C PHE A 56 -5.43 -8.17 -0.69
N ARG A 57 -5.64 -8.59 0.56
CA ARG A 57 -5.67 -9.99 0.97
C ARG A 57 -7.08 -10.56 0.71
N PRO A 58 -7.22 -11.79 0.18
CA PRO A 58 -8.53 -12.42 0.00
C PRO A 58 -9.30 -12.51 1.32
N GLN A 59 -10.56 -12.06 1.33
CA GLN A 59 -11.38 -11.95 2.54
C GLN A 59 -12.56 -12.92 2.50
N TYR A 60 -12.32 -14.13 2.98
CA TYR A 60 -13.35 -15.15 3.16
C TYR A 60 -13.60 -15.37 4.65
N TRP A 61 -14.86 -15.25 5.07
CA TRP A 61 -15.24 -15.28 6.48
C TRP A 61 -16.41 -16.24 6.83
N PRO A 62 -16.67 -17.33 6.10
CA PRO A 62 -17.88 -18.13 6.31
C PRO A 62 -18.03 -18.67 7.74
N HIS A 63 -16.94 -19.10 8.39
CA HIS A 63 -17.00 -19.63 9.75
C HIS A 63 -17.19 -18.53 10.80
N THR A 64 -16.54 -17.37 10.59
CA THR A 64 -16.71 -16.20 11.44
C THR A 64 -18.15 -15.67 11.34
N ILE A 65 -18.73 -15.64 10.13
CA ILE A 65 -20.14 -15.32 9.90
C ILE A 65 -21.02 -16.29 10.67
N ALA A 66 -20.82 -17.60 10.49
CA ALA A 66 -21.66 -18.62 11.12
C ALA A 66 -21.64 -18.54 12.65
N ARG A 67 -20.45 -18.33 13.24
CA ARG A 67 -20.30 -18.12 14.68
C ARG A 67 -21.09 -16.89 15.14
N GLY A 68 -20.90 -15.75 14.49
CA GLY A 68 -21.56 -14.49 14.84
C GLY A 68 -23.08 -14.60 14.79
N LEU A 69 -23.63 -15.15 13.69
CA LEU A 69 -25.07 -15.27 13.48
C LEU A 69 -25.74 -16.25 14.47
N ARG A 70 -25.07 -17.36 14.81
CA ARG A 70 -25.55 -18.29 15.85
C ARG A 70 -25.65 -17.62 17.22
N ASP A 71 -24.75 -16.69 17.50
CA ASP A 71 -24.73 -15.98 18.77
C ASP A 71 -25.77 -14.88 18.87
N THR A 72 -26.18 -14.28 17.75
CA THR A 72 -27.10 -13.14 17.71
C THR A 72 -28.53 -13.53 17.37
N VAL A 73 -28.77 -14.69 16.75
CA VAL A 73 -30.11 -15.15 16.38
C VAL A 73 -31.08 -15.11 17.57
N GLY A 74 -32.20 -14.43 17.39
CA GLY A 74 -33.22 -14.23 18.43
C GLY A 74 -32.86 -13.24 19.55
N LYS A 75 -31.65 -12.65 19.54
CA LYS A 75 -31.21 -11.64 20.52
C LYS A 75 -31.19 -10.22 19.97
N VAL A 76 -31.03 -10.08 18.66
CA VAL A 76 -31.05 -8.81 17.94
C VAL A 76 -32.29 -8.71 17.06
N TRP A 77 -32.82 -7.50 16.86
CA TRP A 77 -34.00 -7.31 15.99
C TRP A 77 -33.65 -7.04 14.53
N ARG A 78 -32.43 -6.56 14.28
CA ARG A 78 -31.92 -6.26 12.95
C ARG A 78 -30.43 -6.55 12.89
N GLU A 79 -30.05 -7.19 11.79
CA GLU A 79 -28.67 -7.28 11.35
C GLU A 79 -28.56 -6.64 9.97
N ASP A 80 -27.56 -5.80 9.79
CA ASP A 80 -27.31 -5.18 8.51
C ASP A 80 -25.89 -5.41 8.01
N VAL A 81 -25.79 -5.63 6.70
CA VAL A 81 -24.51 -5.87 6.03
C VAL A 81 -24.17 -4.66 5.20
N ALA A 82 -22.99 -4.08 5.46
CA ALA A 82 -22.43 -3.05 4.62
C ALA A 82 -21.44 -3.68 3.63
N LEU A 83 -21.71 -3.51 2.33
CA LEU A 83 -20.76 -3.72 1.25
C LEU A 83 -20.27 -2.35 0.78
N SER A 84 -18.95 -2.15 0.76
CA SER A 84 -18.38 -0.85 0.42
C SER A 84 -18.56 -0.54 -1.08
N ASN A 85 -19.03 0.67 -1.37
CA ASN A 85 -18.98 1.29 -2.69
C ASN A 85 -17.65 2.07 -2.84
N GLY A 86 -17.14 2.23 -4.06
CA GLY A 86 -15.92 2.98 -4.36
C GLY A 86 -14.62 2.24 -4.04
N LYS A 87 -14.18 1.35 -4.94
CA LYS A 87 -13.01 0.45 -4.76
C LYS A 87 -13.13 -0.39 -3.46
N GLY A 88 -14.19 -1.18 -3.40
CA GLY A 88 -14.58 -1.99 -2.26
C GLY A 88 -15.20 -3.31 -2.71
N GLY A 89 -15.96 -4.00 -1.85
CA GLY A 89 -16.51 -5.33 -2.15
C GLY A 89 -17.41 -5.40 -3.38
N LEU A 90 -18.13 -4.31 -3.70
CA LEU A 90 -18.94 -4.22 -4.91
C LEU A 90 -18.12 -4.12 -6.20
N HIS A 91 -16.85 -3.70 -6.11
CA HIS A 91 -15.93 -3.63 -7.26
C HIS A 91 -15.13 -4.93 -7.47
N HIS A 92 -15.15 -5.84 -6.50
CA HIS A 92 -14.45 -7.13 -6.57
C HIS A 92 -15.41 -8.29 -6.30
N PRO A 93 -16.47 -8.44 -7.13
CA PRO A 93 -17.53 -9.42 -6.89
C PRO A 93 -17.00 -10.85 -6.87
N GLY A 94 -15.99 -11.17 -7.69
CA GLY A 94 -15.37 -12.51 -7.71
C GLY A 94 -14.85 -12.95 -6.35
N MET A 95 -14.26 -12.06 -5.56
CA MET A 95 -13.79 -12.40 -4.23
C MET A 95 -14.83 -12.13 -3.13
N SER A 96 -15.63 -11.06 -3.25
CA SER A 96 -16.50 -10.61 -2.14
C SER A 96 -17.83 -11.36 -2.00
N HIS A 97 -18.33 -12.05 -3.04
CA HIS A 97 -19.69 -12.58 -3.07
C HIS A 97 -19.98 -13.75 -2.11
N LEU A 98 -18.97 -14.53 -1.69
CA LEU A 98 -19.20 -15.69 -0.82
C LEU A 98 -19.74 -15.28 0.55
N ASN A 99 -19.19 -14.20 1.13
CA ASN A 99 -19.63 -13.70 2.42
C ASN A 99 -21.13 -13.34 2.46
N PRO A 100 -21.68 -12.49 1.55
CA PRO A 100 -23.11 -12.21 1.51
C PRO A 100 -23.96 -13.42 1.14
N TYR A 101 -23.45 -14.37 0.35
CA TYR A 101 -24.16 -15.64 0.13
C TYR A 101 -24.34 -16.40 1.46
N VAL A 102 -23.27 -16.65 2.21
CA VAL A 102 -23.32 -17.38 3.48
C VAL A 102 -24.20 -16.66 4.50
N MET A 103 -24.05 -15.33 4.63
CA MET A 103 -24.93 -14.54 5.50
C MET A 103 -26.40 -14.69 5.14
N SER A 104 -26.75 -14.60 3.85
CA SER A 104 -28.14 -14.71 3.39
C SER A 104 -28.75 -16.07 3.67
N ARG A 105 -27.96 -17.14 3.57
CA ARG A 105 -28.40 -18.51 3.93
C ARG A 105 -28.63 -18.65 5.42
N LEU A 106 -27.70 -18.14 6.23
CA LEU A 106 -27.75 -18.24 7.69
C LEU A 106 -28.75 -17.29 8.36
N TRP A 107 -29.18 -16.21 7.68
CA TRP A 107 -30.35 -15.45 8.11
C TRP A 107 -31.64 -16.26 8.03
N TRP A 108 -31.74 -17.22 7.10
CA TRP A 108 -32.88 -18.11 7.01
C TRP A 108 -32.80 -19.23 8.07
N ASP A 109 -31.60 -19.79 8.27
CA ASP A 109 -31.33 -20.79 9.28
C ASP A 109 -29.92 -20.62 9.89
N ALA A 110 -29.84 -19.95 11.04
CA ALA A 110 -28.56 -19.70 11.71
C ALA A 110 -27.89 -20.98 12.22
N LYS A 111 -28.66 -22.07 12.39
CA LYS A 111 -28.14 -23.37 12.87
C LYS A 111 -27.70 -24.27 11.72
N GLN A 112 -27.88 -23.86 10.47
CA GLN A 112 -27.43 -24.62 9.31
C GLN A 112 -25.94 -24.98 9.45
N ASP A 113 -25.60 -26.19 9.05
CA ASP A 113 -24.22 -26.64 8.96
C ASP A 113 -23.49 -25.84 7.86
N VAL A 114 -22.47 -25.08 8.27
CA VAL A 114 -21.73 -24.18 7.38
C VAL A 114 -20.79 -24.97 6.46
N ASP A 115 -20.23 -26.08 6.94
CA ASP A 115 -19.33 -26.92 6.14
C ASP A 115 -20.09 -27.60 5.02
N ALA A 116 -21.26 -28.18 5.35
CA ALA A 116 -22.14 -28.78 4.36
C ALA A 116 -22.66 -27.75 3.34
N LEU A 117 -22.98 -26.52 3.79
CA LEU A 117 -23.35 -25.42 2.91
C LEU A 117 -22.22 -25.04 1.94
N LEU A 118 -20.99 -24.96 2.44
CA LEU A 118 -19.82 -24.63 1.62
C LEU A 118 -19.49 -25.75 0.62
N ASP A 119 -19.60 -27.03 1.01
CA ASP A 119 -19.36 -28.16 0.11
C ASP A 119 -20.33 -28.19 -1.08
N GLU A 120 -21.62 -27.95 -0.82
CA GLU A 120 -22.61 -27.78 -1.88
C GLU A 120 -22.27 -26.55 -2.74
N TYR A 121 -21.94 -25.44 -2.09
CA TYR A 121 -21.60 -24.20 -2.75
C TYR A 121 -20.42 -24.36 -3.72
N TYR A 122 -19.31 -24.94 -3.28
CA TYR A 122 -18.13 -25.15 -4.13
C TYR A 122 -18.46 -26.03 -5.34
N THR A 123 -19.23 -27.10 -5.12
CA THR A 123 -19.69 -28.00 -6.18
C THR A 123 -20.52 -27.26 -7.22
N LEU A 124 -21.54 -26.49 -6.79
CA LEU A 124 -22.47 -25.81 -7.70
C LEU A 124 -21.89 -24.56 -8.34
N PHE A 125 -21.03 -23.83 -7.62
CA PHE A 125 -20.54 -22.52 -8.05
C PHE A 125 -19.26 -22.61 -8.88
N TYR A 126 -18.37 -23.57 -8.58
CA TYR A 126 -17.07 -23.75 -9.25
C TYR A 126 -16.96 -25.04 -10.08
N GLY A 127 -17.90 -25.98 -9.94
CA GLY A 127 -18.01 -27.14 -10.84
C GLY A 127 -16.72 -27.99 -10.84
N PRO A 128 -16.06 -28.19 -12.01
CA PRO A 128 -14.82 -28.96 -12.10
C PRO A 128 -13.68 -28.50 -11.17
N ALA A 129 -13.69 -27.23 -10.73
CA ALA A 129 -12.68 -26.66 -9.84
C ALA A 129 -13.11 -26.62 -8.36
N ALA A 130 -14.17 -27.37 -7.98
CA ALA A 130 -14.73 -27.31 -6.64
C ALA A 130 -13.70 -27.65 -5.55
N GLY A 131 -12.93 -28.73 -5.74
CA GLY A 131 -11.94 -29.18 -4.75
C GLY A 131 -10.80 -28.18 -4.57
N GLU A 132 -10.31 -27.61 -5.67
CA GLU A 132 -9.21 -26.65 -5.66
C GLU A 132 -9.66 -25.29 -5.11
N MET A 133 -10.86 -24.80 -5.47
CA MET A 133 -11.41 -23.57 -4.90
C MET A 133 -11.72 -23.71 -3.42
N LYS A 134 -12.22 -24.87 -2.97
CA LYS A 134 -12.37 -25.19 -1.55
C LYS A 134 -11.03 -25.02 -0.82
N ALA A 135 -9.98 -25.68 -1.31
CA ALA A 135 -8.65 -25.61 -0.71
C ALA A 135 -8.10 -24.17 -0.67
N PHE A 136 -8.26 -23.40 -1.76
CA PHE A 136 -7.85 -22.00 -1.81
C PHE A 136 -8.58 -21.12 -0.78
N ILE A 137 -9.91 -21.22 -0.71
CA ILE A 137 -10.75 -20.40 0.16
C ILE A 137 -10.47 -20.72 1.63
N GLU A 138 -10.43 -22.00 1.99
CA GLU A 138 -10.14 -22.44 3.36
C GLU A 138 -8.72 -22.04 3.80
N HIS A 139 -7.74 -22.15 2.90
CA HIS A 139 -6.38 -21.67 3.18
C HIS A 139 -6.37 -20.16 3.43
N CYS A 140 -7.13 -19.39 2.66
CA CYS A 140 -7.21 -17.94 2.82
C CYS A 140 -7.90 -17.53 4.13
N GLU A 141 -9.05 -18.14 4.46
CA GLU A 141 -9.75 -17.87 5.72
C GLU A 141 -8.86 -18.20 6.92
N LYS A 142 -8.26 -19.39 6.93
CA LYS A 142 -7.42 -19.86 8.04
C LYS A 142 -6.18 -19.00 8.27
N ASN A 143 -5.51 -18.57 7.20
CA ASN A 143 -4.21 -17.90 7.27
C ASN A 143 -4.28 -16.40 6.99
N TYR A 144 -5.48 -15.81 6.97
CA TYR A 144 -5.69 -14.43 6.55
C TYR A 144 -4.70 -13.44 7.18
N GLY A 145 -4.46 -13.57 8.49
CA GLY A 145 -3.62 -12.65 9.24
C GLY A 145 -2.15 -12.62 8.80
N GLN A 146 -1.68 -13.66 8.12
CA GLN A 146 -0.29 -13.80 7.64
C GLN A 146 -0.15 -13.64 6.13
N LEU A 147 -1.27 -13.63 5.38
CA LEU A 147 -1.24 -13.38 3.93
C LEU A 147 -0.63 -11.99 3.65
N GLY A 148 0.37 -11.92 2.79
CA GLY A 148 1.09 -10.69 2.45
C GLY A 148 2.25 -10.31 3.38
N SER A 149 2.50 -11.09 4.44
CA SER A 149 3.69 -10.97 5.30
C SER A 149 4.49 -12.26 5.39
N ASP A 150 3.84 -13.42 5.32
CA ASP A 150 4.49 -14.73 5.29
C ASP A 150 4.60 -15.22 3.83
N SER A 151 5.84 -15.44 3.38
CA SER A 151 6.15 -15.81 1.99
C SER A 151 5.57 -17.17 1.59
N ASP A 152 5.67 -18.17 2.48
CA ASP A 152 5.25 -19.53 2.18
C ASP A 152 3.73 -19.65 2.17
N LEU A 153 3.05 -19.04 3.15
CA LEU A 153 1.58 -19.02 3.20
C LEU A 153 0.98 -18.25 2.04
N THR A 154 1.59 -17.11 1.66
CA THR A 154 1.12 -16.31 0.53
C THR A 154 1.30 -17.05 -0.79
N ARG A 155 2.46 -17.69 -1.01
CA ARG A 155 2.69 -18.54 -2.19
C ARG A 155 1.74 -19.73 -2.22
N GLY A 156 1.52 -20.38 -1.08
CA GLY A 156 0.57 -21.49 -0.97
C GLY A 156 -0.85 -21.10 -1.43
N ALA A 157 -1.31 -19.90 -1.07
CA ALA A 157 -2.59 -19.38 -1.55
C ALA A 157 -2.62 -19.20 -3.08
N ILE A 158 -1.56 -18.61 -3.65
CA ILE A 158 -1.45 -18.39 -5.10
C ILE A 158 -1.41 -19.73 -5.85
N ASP A 159 -0.61 -20.69 -5.38
CA ASP A 159 -0.48 -22.02 -6.01
C ASP A 159 -1.80 -22.80 -5.99
N LEU A 160 -2.56 -22.72 -4.88
CA LEU A 160 -3.89 -23.31 -4.76
C LEU A 160 -4.87 -22.67 -5.76
N TYR A 161 -4.83 -21.34 -5.88
CA TYR A 161 -5.66 -20.63 -6.83
C TYR A 161 -5.31 -20.99 -8.29
N ASP A 162 -4.03 -21.06 -8.64
CA ASP A 162 -3.61 -21.38 -10.01
C ASP A 162 -4.03 -22.80 -10.41
N LYS A 163 -4.04 -23.76 -9.46
CA LYS A 163 -4.64 -25.09 -9.66
C LYS A 163 -6.15 -25.00 -9.95
N ALA A 164 -6.88 -24.18 -9.19
CA ALA A 164 -8.30 -23.98 -9.42
C ALA A 164 -8.61 -23.36 -10.78
N LYS A 165 -7.81 -22.37 -11.20
CA LYS A 165 -7.90 -21.75 -12.52
C LYS A 165 -7.64 -22.75 -13.65
N ALA A 166 -6.73 -23.69 -13.46
CA ALA A 166 -6.43 -24.73 -14.44
C ALA A 166 -7.52 -25.83 -14.52
N ALA A 167 -8.24 -26.09 -13.42
CA ALA A 167 -9.24 -27.16 -13.34
C ALA A 167 -10.55 -26.85 -14.11
N ALA A 168 -10.87 -25.57 -14.36
CA ALA A 168 -12.07 -25.18 -15.09
C ALA A 168 -11.76 -24.61 -16.49
N PRO A 169 -12.48 -25.02 -17.56
CA PRO A 169 -12.31 -24.40 -18.86
C PRO A 169 -12.61 -22.89 -18.81
N SER A 170 -11.71 -22.05 -19.34
CA SER A 170 -11.80 -20.58 -19.23
C SER A 170 -13.06 -20.00 -19.87
N ASN A 171 -13.60 -20.66 -20.90
CA ASN A 171 -14.83 -20.26 -21.58
C ASN A 171 -16.12 -20.71 -20.86
N SER A 172 -16.03 -21.59 -19.86
CA SER A 172 -17.17 -22.05 -19.06
C SER A 172 -17.64 -20.97 -18.08
N VAL A 173 -18.86 -21.11 -17.55
CA VAL A 173 -19.36 -20.21 -16.49
C VAL A 173 -18.47 -20.26 -15.24
N PHE A 174 -17.91 -21.43 -14.93
CA PHE A 174 -17.00 -21.65 -13.79
C PHE A 174 -15.68 -20.90 -13.99
N GLY A 175 -15.06 -21.05 -15.18
CA GLY A 175 -13.82 -20.36 -15.53
C GLY A 175 -13.98 -18.84 -15.49
N LYS A 176 -15.11 -18.31 -15.95
CA LYS A 176 -15.42 -16.87 -15.87
C LYS A 176 -15.57 -16.36 -14.43
N ARG A 177 -16.19 -17.15 -13.54
CA ARG A 177 -16.31 -16.81 -12.11
C ARG A 177 -14.95 -16.80 -11.42
N ILE A 178 -14.11 -17.79 -11.72
CA ILE A 178 -12.75 -17.88 -11.21
C ILE A 178 -11.92 -16.69 -11.70
N ALA A 179 -12.01 -16.32 -12.98
CA ALA A 179 -11.31 -15.16 -13.53
C ALA A 179 -11.56 -13.85 -12.75
N LEU A 180 -12.78 -13.63 -12.24
CA LEU A 180 -13.09 -12.46 -11.40
C LEU A 180 -12.37 -12.48 -10.03
N VAL A 181 -12.00 -13.64 -9.52
CA VAL A 181 -11.13 -13.76 -8.34
C VAL A 181 -9.70 -13.38 -8.72
N ASP A 182 -9.24 -13.78 -9.91
CA ASP A 182 -7.89 -13.49 -10.39
C ASP A 182 -7.58 -12.00 -10.43
N GLU A 183 -8.56 -11.21 -10.89
CA GLU A 183 -8.49 -9.75 -10.96
C GLU A 183 -8.16 -9.13 -9.59
N PHE A 184 -8.65 -9.73 -8.50
CA PHE A 184 -8.34 -9.27 -7.14
C PHE A 184 -6.95 -9.68 -6.67
N LEU A 185 -6.42 -10.80 -7.16
CA LEU A 185 -5.18 -11.42 -6.69
C LEU A 185 -3.91 -10.78 -7.25
N VAL A 186 -4.01 -9.83 -8.19
CA VAL A 186 -2.86 -9.13 -8.80
C VAL A 186 -1.95 -8.54 -7.72
N THR A 187 -2.51 -7.76 -6.79
CA THR A 187 -1.73 -7.09 -5.74
C THR A 187 -1.11 -8.10 -4.75
N LEU A 188 -1.81 -9.20 -4.45
CA LEU A 188 -1.25 -10.26 -3.60
C LEU A 188 -0.04 -10.93 -4.24
N ARG A 189 -0.08 -11.17 -5.57
CA ARG A 189 1.05 -11.75 -6.31
C ARG A 189 2.24 -10.80 -6.34
N ASN A 190 2.01 -9.52 -6.56
CA ASN A 190 3.10 -8.54 -6.52
C ASN A 190 3.71 -8.45 -5.13
N ARG A 191 2.86 -8.46 -4.08
CA ARG A 191 3.33 -8.51 -2.70
C ARG A 191 4.14 -9.78 -2.42
N ALA A 192 3.73 -10.93 -2.95
CA ALA A 192 4.46 -12.19 -2.82
C ALA A 192 5.88 -12.10 -3.41
N SER A 193 6.03 -11.41 -4.54
CA SER A 193 7.35 -11.13 -5.13
C SER A 193 8.21 -10.24 -4.23
N GLN A 194 7.62 -9.18 -3.66
CA GLN A 194 8.33 -8.26 -2.76
C GLN A 194 8.81 -8.94 -1.47
N ILE A 195 7.95 -9.73 -0.80
CA ILE A 195 8.33 -10.40 0.47
C ILE A 195 9.35 -11.53 0.26
N ARG A 196 9.47 -12.05 -0.97
CA ARG A 196 10.47 -13.04 -1.33
C ARG A 196 11.83 -12.42 -1.65
N ALA A 197 11.88 -11.13 -1.97
CA ALA A 197 13.13 -10.44 -2.24
C ALA A 197 14.02 -10.48 -0.99
N ASP A 198 15.21 -11.06 -1.12
CA ASP A 198 16.18 -11.20 -0.03
C ASP A 198 16.86 -9.85 0.24
N ARG A 199 16.13 -8.97 0.90
CA ARG A 199 16.59 -7.64 1.31
C ARG A 199 17.40 -7.77 2.61
N PRO A 200 18.55 -7.09 2.72
CA PRO A 200 19.32 -7.09 3.96
C PRO A 200 18.51 -6.49 5.11
N GLU A 201 18.75 -7.00 6.32
CA GLU A 201 18.17 -6.43 7.52
C GLU A 201 18.66 -4.98 7.77
N GLY A 202 17.84 -4.19 8.47
CA GLY A 202 18.23 -2.86 8.93
C GLY A 202 18.16 -1.75 7.87
N LEU A 203 17.52 -2.00 6.73
CA LEU A 203 17.22 -0.94 5.76
C LEU A 203 16.38 0.17 6.41
N PRO A 204 16.64 1.45 6.06
CA PRO A 204 15.92 2.56 6.67
C PRO A 204 14.47 2.59 6.18
N GLU A 205 13.58 3.08 7.04
CA GLU A 205 12.17 3.30 6.73
C GLU A 205 11.84 4.79 6.74
N PHE A 206 10.97 5.25 5.83
CA PHE A 206 10.46 6.61 5.82
C PHE A 206 8.92 6.64 5.80
N ARG A 207 8.33 7.21 6.84
CA ARG A 207 6.88 7.47 6.89
C ARG A 207 6.53 8.74 6.12
N VAL A 208 5.59 8.61 5.20
CA VAL A 208 5.01 9.69 4.40
C VAL A 208 3.76 10.23 5.10
N ILE A 209 3.62 11.55 5.15
CA ILE A 209 2.44 12.19 5.72
C ILE A 209 1.30 12.20 4.70
N ASN A 210 0.17 11.61 5.08
CA ASN A 210 -1.06 11.67 4.30
C ASN A 210 -1.76 13.02 4.50
N MET A 211 -1.71 13.89 3.49
CA MET A 211 -2.34 15.22 3.53
C MET A 211 -3.86 15.17 3.31
N ALA A 212 -4.44 13.99 3.11
CA ALA A 212 -5.89 13.84 2.99
C ALA A 212 -6.64 14.01 4.32
N GLN A 213 -5.96 13.89 5.46
CA GLN A 213 -6.59 14.08 6.77
C GLN A 213 -7.04 15.53 6.96
N ASP A 214 -8.22 15.73 7.55
CA ASP A 214 -8.86 17.05 7.70
C ASP A 214 -7.99 18.09 8.42
N LYS A 215 -7.15 17.66 9.35
CA LYS A 215 -6.21 18.54 10.07
C LYS A 215 -5.19 19.23 9.14
N TRP A 216 -4.99 18.73 7.92
CA TRP A 216 -4.08 19.29 6.92
C TRP A 216 -4.80 20.13 5.86
N ARG A 217 -6.11 20.34 5.96
CA ARG A 217 -6.90 21.03 4.93
C ARG A 217 -6.35 22.41 4.60
N ASP A 218 -6.00 23.21 5.60
CA ASP A 218 -5.53 24.57 5.35
C ASP A 218 -4.08 24.56 4.87
N ALA A 219 -3.25 23.64 5.38
CA ALA A 219 -1.86 23.48 4.95
C ALA A 219 -1.71 22.95 3.51
N ARG A 220 -2.63 22.09 3.05
CA ARG A 220 -2.53 21.53 1.69
C ARG A 220 -2.86 22.54 0.59
N GLU A 221 -3.55 23.62 0.92
CA GLU A 221 -3.91 24.71 0.00
C GLU A 221 -2.78 25.74 -0.17
N THR A 222 -1.73 25.69 0.66
CA THR A 222 -0.63 26.66 0.60
C THR A 222 0.46 26.29 -0.40
N LEU A 223 0.44 25.08 -0.97
CA LEU A 223 1.55 24.57 -1.79
C LEU A 223 1.66 25.35 -3.10
N VAL A 224 2.86 25.89 -3.35
CA VAL A 224 3.27 26.42 -4.65
C VAL A 224 4.58 25.73 -5.01
N ILE A 225 4.66 25.08 -6.16
CA ILE A 225 5.90 24.42 -6.60
C ILE A 225 6.85 25.48 -7.16
N ASP A 226 7.67 26.09 -6.31
CA ASP A 226 8.64 27.14 -6.67
C ASP A 226 10.08 26.82 -6.23
N GLY A 227 10.28 25.66 -5.59
CA GLY A 227 11.55 25.16 -5.12
C GLY A 227 11.90 25.63 -3.71
N ARG A 228 11.08 26.48 -3.08
CA ARG A 228 11.21 26.87 -1.67
C ARG A 228 10.52 25.83 -0.79
N ILE A 229 10.90 25.81 0.48
CA ILE A 229 10.41 24.82 1.46
C ILE A 229 10.01 25.58 2.72
N ASP A 230 9.13 26.56 2.56
CA ASP A 230 8.75 27.50 3.61
C ASP A 230 7.25 27.49 3.92
N GLU A 231 6.43 26.90 3.06
CA GLU A 231 4.98 26.87 3.22
C GLU A 231 4.51 25.84 4.26
N PRO A 232 3.34 26.06 4.89
CA PRO A 232 2.73 25.12 5.83
C PRO A 232 2.58 23.69 5.30
N PHE A 233 2.41 23.49 3.99
CA PHE A 233 2.45 22.16 3.36
C PHE A 233 3.68 21.35 3.79
N TRP A 234 4.85 22.00 3.85
CA TRP A 234 6.12 21.40 4.25
C TRP A 234 6.41 21.57 5.73
N THR A 235 6.18 22.76 6.28
CA THR A 235 6.62 23.14 7.62
C THR A 235 5.62 22.76 8.73
N GLY A 236 4.36 22.49 8.39
CA GLY A 236 3.31 22.11 9.33
C GLY A 236 3.54 20.77 10.06
N TYR A 237 4.50 19.97 9.59
CA TYR A 237 4.99 18.78 10.31
C TYR A 237 6.48 18.54 10.09
N SER A 238 7.22 18.39 11.18
CA SER A 238 8.68 18.38 11.20
C SER A 238 9.35 17.07 10.77
N LEU A 239 8.59 16.08 10.28
CA LEU A 239 9.15 14.81 9.83
C LEU A 239 9.98 15.00 8.57
N ARG A 240 11.27 14.68 8.69
CA ARG A 240 12.27 14.78 7.62
C ARG A 240 13.20 13.58 7.65
N GLY A 241 13.68 13.18 6.48
CA GLY A 241 14.73 12.19 6.30
C GLY A 241 16.06 12.89 6.05
N MET A 242 17.16 12.18 6.31
CA MET A 242 18.52 12.69 6.12
C MET A 242 19.28 11.71 5.23
N LEU A 243 20.05 12.24 4.27
CA LEU A 243 20.99 11.42 3.52
C LEU A 243 22.28 11.22 4.35
N LYS A 244 22.92 10.08 4.13
CA LYS A 244 24.17 9.66 4.75
C LYS A 244 25.19 9.37 3.67
N ASP A 245 26.48 9.42 3.99
CA ASP A 245 27.52 8.97 3.07
C ASP A 245 27.20 7.57 2.52
N VAL A 246 27.24 7.40 1.20
CA VAL A 246 26.72 6.20 0.53
C VAL A 246 27.51 4.94 0.88
N SER A 247 28.82 5.08 1.14
CA SER A 247 29.72 3.96 1.41
C SER A 247 29.80 3.62 2.90
N THR A 248 29.85 4.61 3.77
CA THR A 248 30.09 4.42 5.21
C THR A 248 28.85 4.59 6.07
N GLY A 249 27.78 5.17 5.54
CA GLY A 249 26.57 5.50 6.30
C GLY A 249 26.77 6.60 7.36
N LYS A 250 27.92 7.30 7.36
CA LYS A 250 28.22 8.38 8.30
C LYS A 250 27.54 9.69 7.88
N LYS A 251 27.55 10.66 8.81
CA LYS A 251 27.06 12.02 8.51
C LYS A 251 27.95 12.66 7.44
N PRO A 252 27.37 13.20 6.35
CA PRO A 252 28.13 13.86 5.30
C PRO A 252 28.65 15.23 5.73
N LYS A 253 29.63 15.76 4.99
CA LYS A 253 30.16 17.12 5.14
C LYS A 253 29.05 18.15 4.87
N TYR A 254 28.27 17.92 3.82
CA TYR A 254 27.17 18.80 3.42
C TYR A 254 25.82 18.07 3.50
N PRO A 255 25.12 18.18 4.64
CA PRO A 255 23.82 17.54 4.85
C PRO A 255 22.81 17.77 3.73
N THR A 256 22.07 16.70 3.42
CA THR A 256 20.90 16.76 2.56
C THR A 256 19.72 16.22 3.36
N GLU A 257 18.64 17.00 3.45
CA GLU A 257 17.40 16.60 4.11
C GLU A 257 16.25 16.55 3.12
N PHE A 258 15.26 15.71 3.38
CA PHE A 258 14.07 15.63 2.56
C PHE A 258 12.78 15.49 3.38
N ARG A 259 11.67 15.92 2.81
CA ARG A 259 10.31 15.72 3.31
C ARG A 259 9.50 15.05 2.22
N VAL A 260 8.58 14.16 2.61
CA VAL A 260 7.67 13.50 1.66
C VAL A 260 6.23 13.65 2.12
N ARG A 261 5.33 13.92 1.17
CA ARG A 261 3.88 14.01 1.38
C ARG A 261 3.14 13.17 0.33
N TRP A 262 2.02 12.58 0.73
CA TRP A 262 1.06 11.98 -0.18
C TRP A 262 -0.19 12.82 -0.22
N TRP A 263 -0.61 13.24 -1.42
CA TRP A 263 -1.83 14.01 -1.59
C TRP A 263 -2.46 13.81 -2.97
N ASN A 264 -3.76 13.57 -3.01
CA ASN A 264 -4.56 13.52 -4.24
C ASN A 264 -3.94 12.69 -5.37
N GLY A 265 -3.44 11.49 -5.07
CA GLY A 265 -2.79 10.60 -6.05
C GLY A 265 -1.42 11.08 -6.52
N ASN A 266 -0.73 11.93 -5.76
CA ASN A 266 0.61 12.40 -6.06
C ASN A 266 1.54 12.17 -4.86
N LEU A 267 2.80 11.85 -5.16
CA LEU A 267 3.89 11.78 -4.21
C LEU A 267 4.73 13.05 -4.34
N TYR A 268 4.89 13.80 -3.25
CA TYR A 268 5.61 15.06 -3.24
C TYR A 268 6.91 14.93 -2.45
N PHE A 269 8.01 15.40 -3.01
CA PHE A 269 9.30 15.53 -2.34
C PHE A 269 9.71 16.99 -2.24
N ALA A 270 10.19 17.40 -1.07
CA ALA A 270 10.96 18.62 -0.90
C ALA A 270 12.33 18.25 -0.38
N ILE A 271 13.40 18.62 -1.10
CA ILE A 271 14.77 18.20 -0.80
C ILE A 271 15.62 19.45 -0.69
N ARG A 272 16.35 19.58 0.43
CA ARG A 272 17.29 20.68 0.69
C ARG A 272 18.70 20.13 0.73
N CYS A 273 19.53 20.62 -0.17
CA CYS A 273 20.92 20.21 -0.38
C CYS A 273 21.87 21.31 0.12
N GLN A 274 22.49 21.13 1.29
CA GLN A 274 23.47 22.12 1.78
C GLN A 274 24.72 22.15 0.90
N GLY A 275 25.30 23.33 0.74
CA GLY A 275 26.51 23.61 -0.02
C GLY A 275 27.53 24.32 0.84
N GLU A 276 28.64 24.72 0.21
CA GLU A 276 29.53 25.69 0.82
C GLU A 276 28.94 27.09 0.58
N PRO A 277 28.94 27.99 1.60
CA PRO A 277 28.43 29.34 1.43
C PRO A 277 29.09 30.06 0.24
N SER A 278 28.26 30.71 -0.58
CA SER A 278 28.67 31.46 -1.77
C SER A 278 29.38 30.64 -2.87
N VAL A 279 29.34 29.30 -2.80
CA VAL A 279 29.84 28.42 -3.86
C VAL A 279 28.65 27.84 -4.63
N ALA A 280 28.52 28.21 -5.90
CA ALA A 280 27.47 27.70 -6.76
C ALA A 280 27.64 26.19 -7.02
N PRO A 281 26.56 25.40 -7.05
CA PRO A 281 26.64 23.99 -7.42
C PRO A 281 26.99 23.87 -8.91
N ILE A 282 27.75 22.83 -9.24
CA ILE A 282 28.15 22.55 -10.63
C ILE A 282 26.94 22.00 -11.38
N ILE A 283 26.58 22.64 -12.49
CA ILE A 283 25.43 22.22 -13.30
C ILE A 283 25.92 21.38 -14.47
N GLY A 284 25.50 20.11 -14.50
CA GLY A 284 25.61 19.25 -15.66
C GLY A 284 24.31 19.30 -16.46
N GLY A 285 24.40 19.42 -17.78
CA GLY A 285 23.26 19.49 -18.69
C GLY A 285 22.47 20.82 -18.62
N SER A 286 21.80 21.16 -19.71
CA SER A 286 21.12 22.47 -19.86
C SER A 286 19.67 22.39 -20.38
N GLN A 287 19.14 21.17 -20.48
CA GLN A 287 17.78 20.89 -20.91
C GLN A 287 17.36 19.51 -20.37
N ASP A 288 16.06 19.24 -20.36
CA ASP A 288 15.55 17.94 -19.98
C ASP A 288 16.05 16.85 -20.93
N GLY A 289 16.35 15.67 -20.39
CA GLY A 289 16.88 14.54 -21.15
C GLY A 289 18.37 14.61 -21.46
N ASP A 290 19.09 15.68 -21.09
CA ASP A 290 20.52 15.85 -21.41
C ASP A 290 21.44 14.97 -20.54
N PRO A 291 22.11 13.94 -21.10
CA PRO A 291 22.97 13.04 -20.33
C PRO A 291 24.17 13.72 -19.67
N ALA A 292 24.49 14.98 -20.02
CA ALA A 292 25.49 15.74 -19.29
C ALA A 292 25.09 16.02 -17.83
N ILE A 293 23.84 15.75 -17.42
CA ILE A 293 23.36 15.86 -16.04
C ILE A 293 24.27 15.16 -15.02
N TRP A 294 24.81 14.00 -15.38
CA TRP A 294 25.69 13.21 -14.50
C TRP A 294 27.10 13.79 -14.35
N ASN A 295 27.48 14.79 -15.16
CA ASN A 295 28.78 15.46 -15.08
C ASN A 295 28.80 16.60 -14.04
N GLY A 296 27.65 16.96 -13.46
CA GLY A 296 27.54 17.96 -12.40
C GLY A 296 26.82 17.42 -11.18
N GLU A 297 26.52 18.32 -10.25
CA GLU A 297 25.72 17.98 -9.08
C GLU A 297 24.29 17.59 -9.48
N HIS A 298 23.78 16.51 -8.91
CA HIS A 298 22.42 16.03 -9.17
C HIS A 298 21.88 15.21 -8.00
N LEU A 299 20.55 15.12 -7.95
CA LEU A 299 19.80 14.15 -7.17
C LEU A 299 19.39 12.98 -8.06
N GLU A 300 19.39 11.77 -7.52
CA GLU A 300 18.76 10.61 -8.15
C GLU A 300 17.73 10.00 -7.19
N LEU A 301 16.46 10.00 -7.60
CA LEU A 301 15.38 9.31 -6.92
C LEU A 301 15.11 7.99 -7.66
N LEU A 302 15.29 6.88 -6.94
CA LEU A 302 15.01 5.53 -7.40
C LEU A 302 13.79 5.02 -6.63
N ILE A 303 12.73 4.59 -7.32
CA ILE A 303 11.45 4.22 -6.67
C ILE A 303 10.84 2.95 -7.25
N GLU A 304 10.80 1.90 -6.45
CA GLU A 304 10.12 0.62 -6.66
C GLU A 304 8.72 0.67 -6.05
N THR A 305 7.72 0.16 -6.76
CA THR A 305 6.33 0.14 -6.29
C THR A 305 5.82 -1.28 -6.08
N ASP A 306 4.59 -1.41 -5.59
CA ASP A 306 3.87 -2.68 -5.56
C ASP A 306 3.47 -3.20 -6.95
N LYS A 307 3.73 -2.45 -8.02
CA LYS A 307 3.36 -2.85 -9.40
C LYS A 307 4.51 -2.83 -10.38
N HIS A 308 5.66 -2.25 -10.00
CA HIS A 308 6.74 -2.00 -10.93
C HIS A 308 8.12 -2.11 -10.28
N SER A 309 9.10 -2.60 -11.06
CA SER A 309 10.46 -2.88 -10.58
C SER A 309 11.13 -1.64 -10.01
N TYR A 310 11.36 -0.59 -10.82
CA TYR A 310 11.62 0.76 -10.31
C TYR A 310 11.71 1.80 -11.44
N TYR A 311 11.45 3.05 -11.07
CA TYR A 311 11.72 4.24 -11.89
C TYR A 311 12.97 4.98 -11.38
N GLN A 312 13.64 5.71 -12.26
CA GLN A 312 14.72 6.63 -11.94
C GLN A 312 14.34 8.05 -12.39
N ILE A 313 14.46 9.01 -11.49
CA ILE A 313 14.27 10.44 -11.76
C ILE A 313 15.55 11.16 -11.31
N VAL A 314 16.23 11.80 -12.24
CA VAL A 314 17.46 12.56 -12.00
C VAL A 314 17.16 14.05 -12.16
N ILE A 315 17.60 14.88 -11.21
CA ILE A 315 17.33 16.32 -11.21
C ILE A 315 18.60 17.08 -10.84
N ASN A 316 18.96 18.10 -11.62
CA ASN A 316 20.08 18.98 -11.30
C ASN A 316 19.62 20.26 -10.57
N PRO A 317 20.55 21.06 -10.00
CA PRO A 317 20.22 22.31 -9.34
C PRO A 317 19.71 23.43 -10.27
N ALA A 318 19.58 23.20 -11.57
CA ALA A 318 18.92 24.10 -12.51
C ALA A 318 17.47 23.69 -12.80
N GLY A 319 17.01 22.55 -12.24
CA GLY A 319 15.66 22.04 -12.42
C GLY A 319 15.47 21.16 -13.66
N HIS A 320 16.55 20.86 -14.41
CA HIS A 320 16.45 19.94 -15.54
C HIS A 320 16.37 18.49 -15.08
N ILE A 321 15.59 17.70 -15.80
CA ILE A 321 15.28 16.33 -15.40
C ILE A 321 15.63 15.27 -16.45
N ILE A 322 15.97 14.07 -15.99
CA ILE A 322 15.91 12.84 -16.80
C ILE A 322 15.03 11.83 -16.07
N THR A 323 14.11 11.21 -16.80
CA THR A 323 13.24 10.16 -16.28
C THR A 323 13.49 8.87 -17.04
N MET A 324 13.61 7.76 -16.34
CA MET A 324 13.82 6.45 -16.92
C MET A 324 12.99 5.40 -16.20
N ASP A 325 12.35 4.53 -16.98
CA ASP A 325 11.81 3.27 -16.48
C ASP A 325 12.93 2.23 -16.48
N ARG A 326 13.31 1.72 -15.31
CA ARG A 326 14.36 0.70 -15.18
C ARG A 326 13.82 -0.71 -15.01
N GLY A 327 12.50 -0.88 -15.01
CA GLY A 327 11.79 -2.15 -15.05
C GLY A 327 11.61 -2.75 -16.44
N THR A 328 11.88 -1.98 -17.50
CA THR A 328 11.80 -2.45 -18.88
C THR A 328 13.17 -2.76 -19.49
N ASP A 329 13.18 -3.30 -20.71
CA ASP A 329 14.38 -3.42 -21.53
C ASP A 329 15.09 -2.07 -21.68
N LYS A 330 16.43 -2.11 -21.73
CA LYS A 330 17.28 -0.91 -21.83
C LYS A 330 16.97 -0.01 -23.02
N ALA A 331 16.53 -0.59 -24.13
CA ALA A 331 16.11 0.16 -25.32
C ALA A 331 14.83 1.01 -25.10
N HIS A 332 14.13 0.79 -24.00
CA HIS A 332 12.84 1.41 -23.68
C HIS A 332 12.89 2.32 -22.45
N TRP A 333 14.02 2.39 -21.74
CA TRP A 333 14.13 3.17 -20.51
C TRP A 333 13.67 4.62 -20.66
N SER A 334 14.05 5.29 -21.75
CA SER A 334 13.72 6.69 -22.02
C SER A 334 12.33 6.92 -22.63
N LYS A 335 11.54 5.86 -22.88
CA LYS A 335 10.16 6.00 -23.39
C LYS A 335 9.19 6.47 -22.30
N TRP A 336 9.54 6.27 -21.04
CA TRP A 336 8.71 6.64 -19.91
C TRP A 336 8.93 8.08 -19.46
N SER A 337 7.84 8.78 -19.13
CA SER A 337 7.87 10.13 -18.54
C SER A 337 7.25 10.15 -17.16
N ALA A 338 7.94 10.70 -16.17
CA ALA A 338 7.36 10.87 -14.83
C ALA A 338 6.15 11.83 -14.79
N GLN A 339 5.98 12.69 -15.81
CA GLN A 339 5.09 13.85 -15.76
C GLN A 339 5.28 14.68 -14.48
N ALA A 340 6.53 14.79 -14.04
CA ALA A 340 6.89 15.48 -12.82
C ALA A 340 6.72 17.00 -13.01
N GLU A 341 6.20 17.66 -11.99
CA GLU A 341 6.30 19.11 -11.83
C GLU A 341 7.47 19.39 -10.88
N VAL A 342 8.45 20.16 -11.35
CA VAL A 342 9.73 20.38 -10.66
C VAL A 342 10.06 21.86 -10.63
N ALA A 343 10.44 22.35 -9.46
CA ALA A 343 11.00 23.69 -9.31
C ALA A 343 12.21 23.66 -8.37
N THR A 344 13.19 24.52 -8.64
CA THR A 344 14.41 24.61 -7.85
C THR A 344 14.64 26.02 -7.33
N HIS A 345 15.20 26.11 -6.13
CA HIS A 345 15.62 27.38 -5.54
C HIS A 345 17.08 27.30 -5.12
N ARG A 346 17.83 28.39 -5.31
CA ARG A 346 19.22 28.52 -4.86
C ARG A 346 19.30 29.61 -3.80
N GLY A 347 19.83 29.25 -2.63
CA GLY A 347 20.25 30.19 -1.61
C GLY A 347 21.75 30.35 -1.57
N ASP A 348 22.26 31.01 -0.53
CA ASP A 348 23.69 31.28 -0.37
C ASP A 348 24.50 30.01 -0.04
N ASP A 349 23.97 29.15 0.84
CA ASP A 349 24.62 27.92 1.32
C ASP A 349 23.85 26.65 0.97
N PHE A 350 22.91 26.71 0.03
CA PHE A 350 22.09 25.56 -0.36
C PHE A 350 21.44 25.73 -1.74
N TRP A 351 20.98 24.61 -2.27
CA TRP A 351 19.86 24.62 -3.22
C TRP A 351 18.78 23.65 -2.74
N SER A 352 17.56 23.85 -3.20
CA SER A 352 16.42 22.99 -2.91
C SER A 352 15.63 22.68 -4.16
N VAL A 353 14.88 21.59 -4.09
CA VAL A 353 13.94 21.17 -5.12
C VAL A 353 12.63 20.75 -4.48
N GLU A 354 11.54 21.13 -5.13
CA GLU A 354 10.22 20.54 -4.94
C GLU A 354 9.87 19.70 -6.15
N ILE A 355 9.32 18.51 -5.90
CA ILE A 355 8.97 17.53 -6.93
C ILE A 355 7.56 17.04 -6.63
N LYS A 356 6.66 17.11 -7.60
CA LYS A 356 5.37 16.44 -7.59
C LYS A 356 5.39 15.33 -8.63
N LEU A 357 5.14 14.11 -8.18
CA LEU A 357 5.11 12.90 -9.00
C LEU A 357 3.67 12.35 -9.02
N PRO A 358 2.96 12.44 -10.17
CA PRO A 358 1.66 11.80 -10.30
C PRO A 358 1.78 10.28 -10.20
N VAL A 359 0.83 9.66 -9.50
CA VAL A 359 0.72 8.22 -9.33
C VAL A 359 -0.61 7.74 -9.89
N THR A 360 -0.57 6.67 -10.68
CA THR A 360 -1.76 5.98 -11.17
C THR A 360 -1.85 4.58 -10.57
N ALA A 361 -3.07 4.21 -10.18
CA ALA A 361 -3.38 2.85 -9.77
C ALA A 361 -3.78 1.94 -10.95
N SER A 362 -3.73 2.45 -12.18
CA SER A 362 -4.03 1.70 -13.40
C SER A 362 -3.18 0.43 -13.51
N ASP A 363 -3.76 -0.62 -14.09
CA ASP A 363 -3.03 -1.84 -14.47
C ASP A 363 -2.59 -1.81 -15.94
N GLU A 364 -3.06 -0.84 -16.72
CA GLU A 364 -2.51 -0.53 -18.05
C GLU A 364 -1.22 0.26 -17.87
N ASP A 365 -0.18 -0.01 -18.68
CA ASP A 365 1.07 0.74 -18.70
C ASP A 365 0.90 2.02 -19.55
N PRO A 366 0.67 3.19 -18.92
CA PRO A 366 0.54 4.44 -19.64
C PRO A 366 1.82 4.96 -20.31
N LEU A 367 2.99 4.33 -20.10
CA LEU A 367 4.31 4.90 -20.42
C LEU A 367 4.54 6.28 -19.79
N HIS A 368 3.75 6.65 -18.77
CA HIS A 368 3.87 7.91 -18.06
C HIS A 368 3.35 7.80 -16.62
N GLN A 369 3.80 8.67 -15.71
CA GLN A 369 3.45 8.61 -14.28
C GLN A 369 3.99 7.37 -13.57
N ILE A 370 4.01 7.40 -12.24
CA ILE A 370 4.39 6.24 -11.43
C ILE A 370 3.18 5.31 -11.34
N ILE A 371 3.35 4.03 -11.70
CA ILE A 371 2.29 3.02 -11.50
C ILE A 371 2.45 2.40 -10.12
N GLY A 372 1.39 2.42 -9.32
CA GLY A 372 1.34 1.73 -8.04
C GLY A 372 0.15 2.14 -7.17
N SER A 373 -0.13 1.31 -6.18
CA SER A 373 -1.07 1.63 -5.10
C SER A 373 -0.43 2.63 -4.13
N MET A 374 -1.22 3.39 -3.37
CA MET A 374 -0.64 4.21 -2.28
C MET A 374 0.15 3.30 -1.33
N PRO A 375 1.46 3.57 -1.09
CA PRO A 375 2.24 2.71 -0.23
C PRO A 375 1.71 2.83 1.19
N PHE A 376 1.45 1.72 1.88
CA PHE A 376 0.76 1.73 3.17
C PHE A 376 1.41 0.76 4.15
N LYS A 377 1.44 1.15 5.44
CA LYS A 377 1.86 0.27 6.53
C LYS A 377 1.02 0.50 7.77
N SER A 378 0.33 -0.55 8.20
CA SER A 378 -0.36 -0.57 9.49
C SER A 378 0.63 -0.40 10.65
N ARG A 379 0.15 0.09 11.80
CA ARG A 379 0.97 0.17 13.01
C ARG A 379 1.42 -1.23 13.46
N ALA A 380 2.56 -1.30 14.15
CA ALA A 380 3.19 -2.56 14.55
C ALA A 380 2.27 -3.47 15.38
N ASP A 381 1.48 -2.91 16.31
CA ASP A 381 0.50 -3.65 17.13
C ASP A 381 -0.59 -4.31 16.27
N VAL A 382 -1.04 -3.62 15.22
CA VAL A 382 -2.09 -4.10 14.32
C VAL A 382 -1.55 -5.14 13.33
N LEU A 383 -0.29 -4.99 12.89
CA LEU A 383 0.41 -6.00 12.10
C LEU A 383 0.62 -7.28 12.93
N ALA A 384 1.09 -7.15 14.16
CA ALA A 384 1.34 -8.28 15.07
C ALA A 384 0.07 -9.08 15.37
N SER A 385 -1.11 -8.45 15.36
CA SER A 385 -2.38 -9.15 15.55
C SER A 385 -2.92 -9.83 14.29
N GLY A 386 -2.24 -9.70 13.14
CA GLY A 386 -2.72 -10.16 11.82
C GLY A 386 -3.90 -9.35 11.24
N LYS A 387 -4.38 -8.33 11.96
CA LYS A 387 -5.54 -7.52 11.54
C LYS A 387 -5.15 -6.38 10.62
N GLY A 388 -3.86 -6.02 10.60
CA GLY A 388 -3.28 -5.02 9.72
C GLY A 388 -2.59 -5.65 8.54
N THR A 389 -2.24 -4.82 7.57
CA THR A 389 -1.42 -5.20 6.42
C THR A 389 -0.38 -4.14 6.11
N SER A 390 0.57 -4.51 5.25
CA SER A 390 1.64 -3.65 4.75
C SER A 390 1.80 -3.89 3.24
N LEU A 391 1.75 -2.81 2.47
CA LEU A 391 2.06 -2.74 1.05
C LEU A 391 2.99 -1.55 0.84
N PRO A 392 4.24 -1.62 1.32
CA PRO A 392 5.18 -0.53 1.18
C PRO A 392 5.69 -0.45 -0.25
N TRP A 393 6.26 0.70 -0.57
CA TRP A 393 7.17 0.85 -1.70
C TRP A 393 8.61 0.85 -1.18
N TYR A 394 9.57 0.74 -2.09
CA TYR A 394 10.98 0.84 -1.75
C TYR A 394 11.63 1.95 -2.57
N PHE A 395 12.51 2.73 -1.96
CA PHE A 395 13.18 3.83 -2.67
C PHE A 395 14.61 4.05 -2.17
N ASN A 396 15.40 4.72 -3.01
CA ASN A 396 16.60 5.40 -2.55
C ASN A 396 16.64 6.81 -3.13
N LEU A 397 17.04 7.76 -2.30
CA LEU A 397 17.30 9.13 -2.74
C LEU A 397 18.79 9.38 -2.58
N LEU A 398 19.46 9.72 -3.68
CA LEU A 398 20.87 10.00 -3.70
C LEU A 398 21.11 11.47 -4.06
N ARG A 399 22.22 12.01 -3.56
CA ARG A 399 22.83 13.25 -4.05
C ARG A 399 24.27 12.95 -4.39
N LYS A 400 24.69 13.31 -5.60
CA LYS A 400 26.10 13.26 -6.02
C LYS A 400 26.58 14.66 -6.38
N ARG A 401 27.68 15.10 -5.75
CA ARG A 401 28.33 16.39 -6.02
C ARG A 401 29.42 16.25 -7.08
N ALA A 402 29.07 15.70 -8.24
CA ALA A 402 30.04 15.37 -9.30
C ALA A 402 30.76 16.62 -9.82
N GLY A 403 32.04 16.47 -10.13
CA GLY A 403 32.87 17.54 -10.68
C GLY A 403 33.37 18.56 -9.65
N SER A 404 32.92 18.49 -8.40
CA SER A 404 33.42 19.36 -7.32
C SER A 404 34.70 18.80 -6.71
N SER A 405 35.57 19.66 -6.18
CA SER A 405 36.79 19.23 -5.46
C SER A 405 36.47 18.45 -4.19
N ASP A 406 35.27 18.64 -3.64
CA ASP A 406 34.70 17.92 -2.51
C ASP A 406 33.63 16.92 -3.01
N GLU A 407 33.96 16.10 -4.01
CA GLU A 407 33.02 15.10 -4.51
C GLU A 407 32.57 14.19 -3.36
N GLU A 408 31.28 14.25 -3.08
CA GLU A 408 30.62 13.50 -2.02
C GLU A 408 29.35 12.89 -2.62
N THR A 409 29.10 11.62 -2.29
CA THR A 409 27.86 10.93 -2.67
C THR A 409 27.14 10.50 -1.40
N THR A 410 25.88 10.92 -1.28
CA THR A 410 25.03 10.60 -0.13
C THR A 410 23.76 9.89 -0.59
N ALA A 411 23.21 9.04 0.27
CA ALA A 411 22.01 8.26 0.00
C ALA A 411 21.12 8.16 1.24
N PHE A 412 19.82 7.96 1.05
CA PHE A 412 18.89 7.66 2.14
C PHE A 412 19.18 6.27 2.71
N SER A 413 19.36 5.30 1.82
CA SER A 413 19.80 3.95 2.13
C SER A 413 21.24 3.75 1.63
N PRO A 414 22.25 3.79 2.52
CA PRO A 414 23.64 3.55 2.15
C PRO A 414 23.86 2.16 1.55
N LEU A 415 24.72 2.08 0.55
CA LEU A 415 24.98 0.85 -0.21
C LEU A 415 26.16 0.06 0.35
N GLY A 416 27.03 0.71 1.11
CA GLY A 416 28.24 0.11 1.68
C GLY A 416 29.49 0.37 0.83
N PRO A 417 30.68 0.05 1.36
CA PRO A 417 31.95 0.35 0.70
C PRO A 417 32.19 -0.49 -0.57
N ASP A 418 31.57 -1.65 -0.67
CA ASP A 418 31.75 -2.59 -1.79
C ASP A 418 30.74 -2.36 -2.93
N ALA A 419 29.89 -1.33 -2.81
CA ALA A 419 28.85 -1.04 -3.79
C ALA A 419 29.46 -0.62 -5.13
N LYS A 420 29.10 -1.33 -6.20
CA LYS A 420 29.58 -1.06 -7.57
C LYS A 420 28.62 -0.20 -8.39
N THR A 421 27.41 0.03 -7.90
CA THR A 421 26.33 0.70 -8.62
C THR A 421 25.33 1.29 -7.63
N PHE A 422 24.65 2.37 -8.02
CA PHE A 422 23.50 2.92 -7.29
C PHE A 422 22.21 2.12 -7.54
N HIS A 423 22.20 1.31 -8.60
CA HIS A 423 21.05 0.56 -9.08
C HIS A 423 20.99 -0.84 -8.45
N ASP A 424 20.86 -0.89 -7.12
CA ASP A 424 20.62 -2.13 -6.37
C ASP A 424 19.26 -2.04 -5.63
N PRO A 425 18.16 -2.50 -6.25
CA PRO A 425 16.82 -2.42 -5.67
C PRO A 425 16.71 -3.11 -4.32
N LEU A 426 17.50 -4.17 -4.06
CA LEU A 426 17.48 -4.87 -2.77
C LEU A 426 17.96 -3.98 -1.61
N LYS A 427 18.75 -2.94 -1.91
CA LYS A 427 19.26 -1.97 -0.93
C LYS A 427 18.36 -0.75 -0.76
N PHE A 428 17.23 -0.66 -1.47
CA PHE A 428 16.30 0.46 -1.30
C PHE A 428 15.63 0.43 0.09
N GLY A 429 15.52 1.60 0.71
CA GLY A 429 14.81 1.76 1.98
C GLY A 429 13.29 1.70 1.79
N GLU A 430 12.56 1.41 2.85
CA GLU A 430 11.09 1.31 2.80
C GLU A 430 10.44 2.70 2.85
N ILE A 431 9.37 2.91 2.07
CA ILE A 431 8.53 4.11 2.14
C ILE A 431 7.04 3.72 2.23
N TYR A 432 6.32 4.35 3.15
CA TYR A 432 4.90 4.06 3.39
C TYR A 432 4.14 5.27 3.92
N VAL A 433 2.85 5.33 3.60
CA VAL A 433 1.87 6.26 4.16
C VAL A 433 1.24 5.63 5.40
N GLN A 434 1.09 6.40 6.47
CA GLN A 434 0.41 6.01 7.71
C GLN A 434 -0.38 7.16 8.33
#